data_AF-A0A1S3PP05-F1
#
_entry.id   AF-A0A1S3PP05-F1
#
_cell.length_a   1.000
_cell.length_b   1.000
_cell.length_c   1.000
_cell.angle_alpha   90.00
_cell.angle_beta   90.00
_cell.angle_gamma   90.00
#
_symmetry.space_group_name_H-M   'P 1'
#
loop_
_entity.id
_entity.type
_entity.pdbx_description
1 polymer ?
#
loop_
_entity_poly.entity_id
_entity_poly.type
_entity_poly.pdbx_seq_one_letter_code
_entity_poly.pdbx_strand_id
1 'polypeptide(L)'
;MVVQRAECRPAVNENYMKLKKLQIEVSTKPQRLTEQMDKAVTNNFKPVSNHVANVEYEKKKKAEGRMVRADRQQVMDMLFSAFEKHQYYNIKDLVEVTKQPVVSHTQTATCSLSCLISFP
;
A
#
# COMPACT_ATOMS: atom_id res chain seq x y z
N MET A 1 -3.27 -62.72 -15.28
CA MET A 1 -2.13 -63.14 -14.43
C MET A 1 -0.85 -62.95 -15.24
N VAL A 2 0.15 -62.24 -14.72
CA VAL A 2 1.45 -62.12 -15.42
C VAL A 2 2.21 -63.43 -15.23
N VAL A 3 2.56 -64.09 -16.33
CA VAL A 3 3.12 -65.45 -16.32
C VAL A 3 4.63 -65.45 -16.04
N GLN A 4 5.37 -64.50 -16.62
CA GLN A 4 6.79 -64.28 -16.34
C GLN A 4 7.16 -62.80 -16.53
N ARG A 5 8.14 -62.35 -15.76
CA ARG A 5 8.78 -61.04 -15.93
C ARG A 5 10.26 -61.26 -16.22
N ALA A 6 10.79 -60.51 -17.17
CA ALA A 6 12.20 -60.50 -17.52
C ALA A 6 12.76 -59.10 -17.37
N GLU A 7 14.04 -59.01 -16.99
CA GLU A 7 14.79 -57.76 -16.94
C GLU A 7 15.82 -57.73 -18.06
N CYS A 8 15.87 -56.62 -18.80
CA CYS A 8 16.94 -56.40 -19.77
C CYS A 8 18.22 -55.99 -19.04
N ARG A 9 19.31 -56.70 -19.30
CA ARG A 9 20.65 -56.36 -18.81
C ARG A 9 21.52 -55.96 -20.01
N PRO A 10 22.19 -54.80 -19.96
CA PRO A 10 23.09 -54.40 -21.05
C PRO A 10 24.35 -55.28 -21.02
N ALA A 11 24.90 -55.56 -22.20
CA ALA A 11 26.21 -56.18 -22.32
C ALA A 11 27.31 -55.21 -21.84
N VAL A 12 28.22 -55.70 -20.99
CA VAL A 12 29.29 -54.89 -20.41
C VAL A 12 30.40 -54.69 -21.43
N ASN A 13 30.25 -53.62 -22.21
CA ASN A 13 31.22 -53.19 -23.22
C ASN A 13 31.82 -51.82 -22.84
N GLU A 14 32.98 -51.47 -23.38
CA GLU A 14 33.62 -50.17 -23.13
C GLU A 14 32.69 -48.98 -23.45
N ASN A 15 31.91 -49.07 -24.52
CA ASN A 15 30.95 -48.04 -24.90
C ASN A 15 29.85 -47.86 -23.85
N TYR A 16 29.40 -48.95 -23.20
CA TYR A 16 28.42 -48.88 -22.12
C TYR A 16 29.01 -48.19 -20.88
N MET A 17 30.28 -48.47 -20.55
CA MET A 17 30.98 -47.81 -19.44
C MET A 17 31.18 -46.31 -19.70
N LYS A 18 31.49 -45.91 -20.93
CA LYS A 18 31.57 -44.50 -21.34
C LYS A 18 30.23 -43.79 -21.16
N LEU A 19 29.13 -44.41 -21.61
CA LEU A 19 27.78 -43.85 -21.46
C LEU A 19 27.39 -43.71 -19.97
N LYS A 20 27.66 -44.73 -19.16
CA LYS A 20 27.47 -44.69 -17.70
C LYS A 20 28.24 -43.53 -17.06
N LYS A 21 29.49 -43.31 -17.47
CA LYS A 21 30.32 -42.20 -16.97
C LYS A 21 29.70 -40.84 -17.29
N LEU A 22 29.27 -40.62 -18.54
CA LEU A 22 28.60 -39.38 -18.96
C LEU A 22 27.31 -39.13 -18.18
N GLN A 23 26.50 -40.16 -17.96
CA GLN A 23 25.27 -40.05 -17.17
C GLN A 23 25.57 -39.62 -15.73
N ILE A 24 26.61 -40.19 -15.11
CA ILE A 24 27.05 -39.81 -13.77
C ILE A 24 27.46 -38.34 -13.79
N GLU A 25 28.37 -37.93 -14.68
CA GLU A 25 28.84 -36.54 -14.78
C GLU A 25 27.70 -35.52 -14.94
N VAL A 26 26.65 -35.84 -15.71
CA VAL A 26 25.48 -34.97 -15.85
C VAL A 26 24.65 -34.95 -14.56
N SER A 27 24.42 -36.11 -13.94
CA SER A 27 23.59 -36.24 -12.72
C SER A 27 24.27 -35.70 -11.46
N THR A 28 25.60 -35.71 -11.41
CA THR A 28 26.38 -35.23 -10.26
C THR A 28 26.45 -33.70 -10.23
N LYS A 29 26.19 -33.02 -11.35
CA LYS A 29 26.12 -31.55 -11.38
C LYS A 29 24.85 -31.08 -10.66
N PRO A 30 24.96 -30.28 -9.59
CA PRO A 30 23.79 -29.76 -8.90
C PRO A 30 23.05 -28.76 -9.79
N GLN A 31 21.71 -28.72 -9.67
CA GLN A 31 20.87 -27.80 -10.46
C GLN A 31 21.16 -26.32 -10.19
N ARG A 32 21.69 -25.99 -9.00
CA ARG A 32 22.08 -24.64 -8.61
C ARG A 32 23.50 -24.68 -8.05
N LEU A 33 24.32 -23.75 -8.52
CA LEU A 33 25.65 -23.48 -7.99
C LEU A 33 25.62 -22.10 -7.35
N THR A 34 26.12 -22.01 -6.12
CA THR A 34 26.37 -20.73 -5.46
C THR A 34 27.86 -20.43 -5.58
N GLU A 35 28.21 -19.41 -6.36
CA GLU A 35 29.59 -18.95 -6.48
C GLU A 35 29.81 -17.79 -5.49
N GLN A 36 30.91 -17.86 -4.74
CA GLN A 36 31.31 -16.76 -3.88
C GLN A 36 31.86 -15.64 -4.77
N MET A 37 31.43 -14.41 -4.52
CA MET A 37 31.96 -13.26 -5.24
C MET A 37 33.35 -12.93 -4.72
N ASP A 38 34.34 -12.86 -5.61
CA ASP A 38 35.73 -12.51 -5.23
C ASP A 38 35.86 -11.09 -4.65
N LYS A 39 34.93 -10.19 -5.03
CA LYS A 39 34.92 -8.79 -4.58
C LYS A 39 33.50 -8.39 -4.22
N ALA A 40 33.36 -7.71 -3.08
CA ALA A 40 32.10 -7.13 -2.67
C ALA A 40 31.68 -6.02 -3.65
N VAL A 41 30.42 -6.04 -4.11
CA VAL A 41 29.86 -4.96 -4.93
C VAL A 41 29.70 -3.73 -4.04
N THR A 42 30.62 -2.77 -4.17
CA THR A 42 30.63 -1.52 -3.40
C THR A 42 29.71 -0.45 -3.96
N ASN A 43 29.21 -0.62 -5.19
CA ASN A 43 28.38 0.37 -5.89
C ASN A 43 26.89 0.34 -5.50
N ASN A 44 26.55 -0.29 -4.37
CA ASN A 44 25.17 -0.42 -3.93
C ASN A 44 24.71 0.87 -3.25
N PHE A 45 24.18 1.81 -4.03
CA PHE A 45 23.35 2.89 -3.50
C PHE A 45 22.10 2.25 -2.88
N LYS A 46 22.04 2.20 -1.55
CA LYS A 46 20.85 1.75 -0.83
C LYS A 46 19.86 2.92 -0.81
N PRO A 47 18.73 2.88 -1.55
CA PRO A 47 17.73 3.90 -1.39
C PRO A 47 17.29 3.92 0.07
N VAL A 48 17.46 5.05 0.73
CA VAL A 48 16.94 5.24 2.09
C VAL A 48 15.43 5.25 1.96
N SER A 49 14.81 4.11 2.20
CA SER A 49 13.35 4.00 2.22
C SER A 49 12.84 4.86 3.35
N ASN A 50 12.26 6.01 3.02
CA ASN A 50 11.58 6.78 4.03
C ASN A 50 10.38 5.97 4.54
N HIS A 51 10.31 5.75 5.85
CA HIS A 51 9.23 4.96 6.44
C HIS A 51 7.88 5.62 6.14
N VAL A 52 6.84 4.82 5.86
CA VAL A 52 5.50 5.31 5.49
C VAL A 52 4.97 6.32 6.50
N ALA A 53 5.21 6.07 7.80
CA ALA A 53 4.80 7.01 8.86
C ALA A 53 5.46 8.40 8.77
N ASN A 54 6.69 8.51 8.26
CA ASN A 54 7.32 9.82 8.09
C ASN A 54 6.73 10.56 6.89
N VAL A 55 6.44 9.84 5.80
CA VAL A 55 5.75 10.41 4.63
C VAL A 55 4.35 10.91 5.01
N GLU A 56 3.62 10.15 5.83
CA GLU A 56 2.31 10.56 6.34
C GLU A 56 2.40 11.75 7.28
N TYR A 57 3.42 11.80 8.15
CA TYR A 57 3.65 12.93 9.06
C TYR A 57 3.91 14.23 8.29
N GLU A 58 4.76 14.19 7.26
CA GLU A 58 5.02 15.36 6.40
C GLU A 58 3.75 15.81 5.66
N LYS A 59 2.95 14.86 5.16
CA LYS A 59 1.66 15.16 4.50
C LYS A 59 0.67 15.80 5.46
N LYS A 60 0.51 15.25 6.68
CA LYS A 60 -0.39 15.80 7.71
C LYS A 60 0.04 17.21 8.10
N LYS A 61 1.33 17.45 8.35
CA LYS A 61 1.84 18.79 8.66
C LYS A 61 1.55 19.82 7.57
N LYS A 62 1.57 19.42 6.29
CA LYS A 62 1.26 20.29 5.16
C LYS A 62 -0.25 20.52 4.96
N ALA A 63 -1.07 19.48 5.16
CA ALA A 63 -2.51 19.52 4.92
C ALA A 63 -3.30 20.12 6.09
N GLU A 64 -2.92 19.78 7.33
CA GLU A 64 -3.56 20.19 8.59
C GLU A 64 -2.96 21.49 9.15
N GLY A 65 -2.30 22.30 8.31
CA GLY A 65 -1.72 23.59 8.73
C GLY A 65 -2.65 24.33 9.70
N ARG A 66 -2.08 24.95 10.75
CA ARG A 66 -2.81 25.49 11.92
C ARG A 66 -4.19 26.04 11.51
N MET A 67 -5.25 25.32 11.88
CA MET A 67 -6.62 25.72 11.57
C MET A 67 -6.92 27.01 12.34
N VAL A 68 -6.74 28.14 11.66
CA VAL A 68 -7.10 29.46 12.19
C VAL A 68 -8.60 29.61 12.04
N ARG A 69 -9.27 30.12 13.08
CA ARG A 69 -10.70 30.44 13.00
C ARG A 69 -10.91 31.49 11.91
N ALA A 70 -11.72 31.16 10.90
CA ALA A 70 -12.14 32.10 9.87
C ALA A 70 -13.27 32.99 10.39
N ASP A 71 -13.44 34.16 9.79
CA ASP A 71 -14.47 35.12 10.15
C ASP A 71 -15.88 34.54 9.98
N ARG A 72 -16.79 34.93 10.87
CA ARG A 72 -18.17 34.40 10.92
C ARG A 72 -18.87 34.50 9.56
N GLN A 73 -18.71 35.60 8.84
CA GLN A 73 -19.39 35.81 7.56
C GLN A 73 -18.95 34.80 6.49
N GLN A 74 -17.65 34.53 6.39
CA GLN A 74 -17.10 33.59 5.42
C GLN A 74 -17.58 32.16 5.65
N VAL A 75 -17.74 31.76 6.91
CA VAL A 75 -18.26 30.43 7.27
C VAL A 75 -19.71 30.27 6.84
N MET A 76 -20.51 31.31 7.01
CA MET A 76 -21.92 31.31 6.64
C MET A 76 -22.09 31.17 5.12
N ASP A 77 -21.31 31.91 4.33
CA ASP A 77 -21.35 31.83 2.87
C ASP A 77 -20.94 30.43 2.37
N MET A 78 -19.92 29.82 2.99
CA MET A 78 -19.53 28.44 2.68
C MET A 78 -20.64 27.45 3.03
N LEU A 79 -21.30 27.60 4.19
CA LEU A 79 -22.41 26.75 4.59
C LEU A 79 -23.60 26.89 3.65
N PHE A 80 -23.97 28.10 3.23
CA PHE A 80 -25.04 28.32 2.26
C PHE A 80 -24.74 27.63 0.93
N SER A 81 -23.51 27.73 0.41
CA SER A 81 -23.11 27.03 -0.83
C SER A 81 -23.11 25.50 -0.71
N ALA A 82 -22.92 24.96 0.49
CA ALA A 82 -22.99 23.52 0.74
C ALA A 82 -24.46 23.05 0.77
N PHE A 83 -25.32 23.74 1.52
CA PHE A 83 -26.74 23.41 1.62
C PHE A 83 -27.53 23.64 0.34
N GLU A 84 -27.03 24.49 -0.57
CA GLU A 84 -27.57 24.60 -1.93
C GLU A 84 -27.46 23.29 -2.71
N LYS A 85 -26.44 22.46 -2.44
CA LYS A 85 -26.20 21.20 -3.15
C LYS A 85 -26.96 20.01 -2.53
N HIS A 86 -27.05 19.98 -1.20
CA HIS A 86 -27.75 18.91 -0.49
C HIS A 86 -28.53 19.49 0.69
N GLN A 87 -29.77 19.01 0.85
CA GLN A 87 -30.67 19.48 1.89
C GLN A 87 -30.24 19.05 3.31
N TYR A 88 -29.42 18.00 3.43
CA TYR A 88 -28.96 17.47 4.70
C TYR A 88 -27.48 17.08 4.64
N TYR A 89 -26.77 17.29 5.76
CA TYR A 89 -25.36 16.93 5.94
C TYR A 89 -25.13 16.34 7.34
N ASN A 90 -24.13 15.47 7.47
CA ASN A 90 -23.64 15.05 8.78
C ASN A 90 -22.75 16.15 9.38
N ILE A 91 -22.78 16.31 10.70
CA ILE A 91 -21.94 17.30 11.38
C ILE A 91 -20.44 17.07 11.12
N LYS A 92 -20.03 15.81 10.89
CA LYS A 92 -18.65 15.46 10.53
C LYS A 92 -18.23 16.08 9.19
N ASP A 93 -19.11 16.03 8.20
CA ASP A 93 -18.85 16.50 6.85
C ASP A 93 -18.83 18.04 6.83
N LEU A 94 -19.70 18.69 7.61
CA LEU A 94 -19.70 20.15 7.76
C LEU A 94 -18.41 20.66 8.42
N VAL A 95 -17.83 19.89 9.34
CA VAL A 95 -16.54 20.21 9.97
C VAL A 95 -15.40 20.08 8.97
N GLU A 96 -15.46 19.11 8.06
CA GLU A 96 -14.46 18.94 7.00
C GLU A 96 -14.52 20.07 5.96
N VAL A 97 -15.73 20.48 5.56
CA VAL A 97 -15.94 21.60 4.62
C VAL A 97 -15.49 22.92 5.23
N THR A 98 -15.88 23.19 6.47
CA THR A 98 -15.60 24.48 7.13
C THR A 98 -14.20 24.54 7.74
N LYS A 99 -13.53 23.40 7.92
CA LYS A 99 -12.23 23.29 8.61
C LYS A 99 -12.24 24.05 9.95
N GLN A 100 -13.34 23.98 10.69
CA GLN A 100 -13.50 24.63 11.99
C GLN A 100 -13.65 23.62 13.12
N PRO A 101 -13.06 23.89 14.31
CA PRO A 101 -13.20 23.00 15.46
C PRO A 101 -14.61 23.07 16.06
N VAL A 102 -15.14 21.91 16.44
CA VAL A 102 -16.53 21.71 16.94
C VAL A 102 -16.79 22.39 18.30
N VAL A 103 -15.74 22.79 19.01
CA VAL A 103 -15.80 23.13 20.43
C VAL A 103 -16.40 24.50 20.79
N SER A 104 -16.73 25.39 19.84
CA SER A 104 -17.26 26.71 20.23
C SER A 104 -18.21 27.47 19.28
N HIS A 105 -18.25 27.19 17.97
CA HIS A 105 -19.02 28.03 17.02
C HIS A 105 -20.02 27.30 16.13
N THR A 106 -19.80 26.02 15.83
CA THR A 106 -20.67 25.29 14.90
C THR A 106 -22.05 25.00 15.51
N GLN A 107 -22.14 24.73 16.83
CA GLN A 107 -23.43 24.52 17.50
C GLN A 107 -24.28 25.79 17.62
N THR A 108 -23.67 26.97 17.80
CA THR A 108 -24.42 28.24 17.90
C THR A 108 -24.88 28.74 16.54
N ALA A 109 -24.12 28.48 15.47
CA ALA A 109 -24.51 28.78 14.10
C ALA A 109 -25.58 27.80 13.56
N THR A 110 -25.46 26.49 13.83
CA THR A 110 -26.48 25.52 13.39
C THR A 110 -27.82 25.72 14.12
N CYS A 111 -27.80 26.09 15.40
CA CYS A 111 -29.00 26.36 16.18
C CYS A 111 -29.73 27.65 15.75
N SER A 112 -29.01 28.63 15.18
CA SER A 112 -29.64 29.85 14.63
C SER A 112 -30.16 29.67 13.19
N LEU A 113 -29.49 28.85 12.36
CA LEU A 113 -29.96 28.56 11.00
C LEU A 113 -31.12 27.58 10.94
N SER A 114 -31.16 26.56 11.81
CA SER A 114 -32.28 25.61 11.85
C SER A 114 -33.61 26.28 12.20
N CYS A 115 -33.58 27.33 13.03
CA CYS A 115 -34.75 28.13 13.36
C CYS A 115 -35.22 29.04 12.20
N LEU A 116 -34.34 29.46 11.29
CA LEU A 116 -34.70 30.32 10.15
C LEU A 116 -35.30 29.55 8.97
N ILE A 117 -35.06 28.24 8.88
CA ILE A 117 -35.59 27.38 7.79
C ILE A 117 -36.92 26.71 8.19
N SER A 118 -37.36 26.85 9.46
CA SER A 118 -38.63 26.28 9.98
C SER A 118 -39.72 27.31 10.29
N PHE A 119 -39.56 28.58 9.93
CA PHE A 119 -40.67 29.53 9.94
C PHE A 119 -41.29 29.58 8.53
N PRO A 120 -42.60 29.29 8.37
CA PRO A 120 -43.28 29.38 7.07
C PRO A 120 -43.33 30.82 6.55
#